data_AF-A0A1I7JTV3-F1
#
_entry.id   AF-A0A1I7JTV3-F1
#
_cell.length_a   1.000
_cell.length_b   1.000
_cell.length_c   1.000
_cell.angle_alpha   90.00
_cell.angle_beta   90.00
_cell.angle_gamma   90.00
#
_symmetry.space_group_name_H-M   'P 1'
#
loop_
_entity.id
_entity.type
_entity.pdbx_description
1 polymer ?
#
loop_
_entity_poly.entity_id
_entity_poly.type
_entity_poly.pdbx_seq_one_letter_code
_entity_poly.pdbx_strand_id
1 'polypeptide(L)'
;MQTTNLGNIPRRARYYQGMIDLNLIEKGEDYHKLAKSYVIFICTEDIYELDKPAYRFENYCREYELPFGDDSYKVILNAACTELQDTELGNFLRFVRTGEPMDEFTDNLQNEVNVVKRNEKWEVEYMTLLMRDREKIEEGKKEGRKEYQLLLRAIPRDSDDFTLALTAEDAVIEALMEKYNIFSEE
;
A
#
# COMPACT_ATOMS: atom_id res chain seq x y z
N MET A 1 -5.21 2.48 3.80
CA MET A 1 -4.12 2.42 4.80
C MET A 1 -3.02 1.55 4.23
N GLN A 2 -1.78 2.02 4.21
CA GLN A 2 -0.62 1.27 3.74
C GLN A 2 0.17 0.80 4.96
N THR A 3 0.20 -0.51 5.17
CA THR A 3 0.86 -1.14 6.33
C THR A 3 2.30 -1.56 6.05
N THR A 4 2.72 -1.57 4.78
CA THR A 4 4.03 -2.07 4.35
C THR A 4 4.54 -1.24 3.16
N ASN A 5 5.81 -0.83 3.18
CA ASN A 5 6.40 -0.09 2.07
C ASN A 5 6.82 -1.01 0.90
N LEU A 6 6.00 -1.08 -0.15
CA LEU A 6 6.31 -1.81 -1.38
C LEU A 6 7.08 -0.98 -2.43
N GLY A 7 7.40 0.29 -2.13
CA GLY A 7 8.04 1.22 -3.08
C GLY A 7 7.17 1.60 -4.29
N ASN A 8 5.88 1.22 -4.31
CA ASN A 8 4.97 1.44 -5.44
C ASN A 8 4.00 2.62 -5.24
N ILE A 9 4.05 3.31 -4.09
CA ILE A 9 3.16 4.42 -3.74
C ILE A 9 3.11 5.51 -4.82
N PRO A 10 4.24 6.00 -5.38
CA PRO A 10 4.17 7.03 -6.43
C PRO A 10 3.41 6.56 -7.68
N ARG A 11 3.56 5.28 -8.06
CA ARG A 11 2.87 4.71 -9.23
C ARG A 11 1.37 4.53 -8.95
N ARG A 12 1.01 4.07 -7.75
CA ARG A 12 -0.39 3.96 -7.31
C ARG A 12 -1.06 5.31 -7.20
N ALA A 13 -0.37 6.31 -6.67
CA ALA A 13 -0.87 7.68 -6.59
C ALA A 13 -1.23 8.23 -7.97
N ARG A 14 -0.33 8.07 -8.96
CA ARG A 14 -0.60 8.45 -10.35
C ARG A 14 -1.80 7.69 -10.93
N TYR A 15 -1.89 6.38 -10.65
CA TYR A 15 -3.00 5.58 -11.14
C TYR A 15 -4.34 6.05 -10.56
N TYR A 16 -4.46 6.20 -9.23
CA TYR A 16 -5.69 6.69 -8.58
C TYR A 16 -6.08 8.08 -9.05
N GLN A 17 -5.11 8.97 -9.25
CA GLN A 17 -5.36 10.28 -9.83
C GLN A 17 -6.04 10.18 -11.20
N GLY A 18 -5.48 9.38 -12.11
CA GLY A 18 -6.07 9.20 -13.43
C GLY A 18 -7.47 8.58 -13.40
N MET A 19 -7.77 7.75 -12.40
CA MET A 19 -9.13 7.21 -12.24
C MET A 19 -10.11 8.28 -11.76
N ILE A 20 -9.70 9.14 -10.84
CA ILE A 20 -10.50 10.28 -10.39
C ILE A 20 -10.84 11.17 -11.59
N ASP A 21 -9.84 11.51 -12.41
CA ASP A 21 -10.01 12.35 -13.58
C ASP A 21 -10.97 11.72 -14.60
N LEU A 22 -10.86 10.41 -14.85
CA LEU A 22 -11.75 9.67 -15.75
C LEU A 22 -13.19 9.55 -15.24
N ASN A 23 -13.39 9.50 -13.92
CA ASN A 23 -14.72 9.42 -13.32
C ASN A 23 -15.39 10.81 -13.24
N LEU A 24 -14.62 11.89 -13.26
CA LEU A 24 -15.12 13.26 -13.16
C LEU A 24 -15.63 13.81 -14.49
N ILE A 25 -14.99 13.46 -15.61
CA ILE A 25 -15.33 14.02 -16.92
C ILE A 25 -15.56 12.93 -17.97
N GLU A 26 -16.64 13.09 -18.75
CA GLU A 26 -16.92 12.22 -19.88
C GLU A 26 -16.16 12.63 -21.15
N LYS A 27 -16.13 11.74 -22.14
CA LYS A 27 -15.47 12.00 -23.42
C LYS A 27 -16.09 13.22 -24.11
N GLY A 28 -15.28 14.25 -24.32
CA GLY A 28 -15.68 15.48 -25.00
C GLY A 28 -16.15 16.60 -24.08
N GLU A 29 -16.10 16.41 -22.77
CA GLU A 29 -16.35 17.48 -21.81
C GLU A 29 -15.18 18.47 -21.68
N ASP A 30 -15.49 19.66 -21.16
CA ASP A 30 -14.53 20.72 -20.90
C ASP A 30 -13.61 20.37 -19.71
N TYR A 31 -12.30 20.49 -19.91
CA TYR A 31 -11.31 20.23 -18.86
C TYR A 31 -11.40 21.19 -17.67
N HIS A 32 -12.02 22.36 -17.83
CA HIS A 32 -12.30 23.26 -16.70
C HIS A 32 -13.26 22.67 -15.67
N LYS A 33 -13.97 21.58 -16.00
CA LYS A 33 -14.79 20.82 -15.05
C LYS A 33 -13.97 19.90 -14.15
N LEU A 34 -12.68 19.66 -14.45
CA LEU A 34 -11.83 18.86 -13.58
C LEU A 34 -11.72 19.54 -12.22
N ALA A 35 -12.26 18.87 -11.21
CA ALA A 35 -12.21 19.34 -9.86
C ALA A 35 -10.79 19.18 -9.29
N LYS A 36 -10.46 20.06 -8.35
CA LYS A 36 -9.28 19.90 -7.51
C LYS A 36 -9.30 18.55 -6.82
N SER A 37 -8.21 17.81 -6.92
CA SER A 37 -8.15 16.40 -6.55
C SER A 37 -6.97 16.11 -5.62
N TYR A 38 -7.22 15.22 -4.66
CA TYR A 38 -6.26 14.80 -3.65
C TYR A 38 -6.23 13.29 -3.56
N VAL A 39 -5.03 12.70 -3.73
CA VAL A 39 -4.79 11.30 -3.37
C VAL A 39 -4.01 11.27 -2.07
N ILE A 40 -4.63 10.74 -1.01
CA ILE A 40 -4.05 10.71 0.34
C ILE A 40 -3.71 9.27 0.72
N PHE A 41 -2.43 9.01 1.00
CA PHE A 41 -1.96 7.76 1.59
C PHE A 41 -1.71 7.97 3.08
N ILE A 42 -2.24 7.07 3.90
CA ILE A 42 -1.94 6.99 5.34
C ILE A 42 -1.01 5.79 5.53
N CYS A 43 0.23 6.06 5.93
CA CYS A 43 1.31 5.10 6.10
C CYS A 43 1.62 4.92 7.60
N THR A 44 1.77 3.66 8.03
CA THR A 44 2.21 3.30 9.40
C THR A 44 3.72 3.30 9.56
N GLU A 45 4.47 3.51 8.47
CA GLU A 45 5.93 3.60 8.42
C GLU A 45 6.33 4.91 7.74
N ASP A 46 7.51 5.44 8.08
CA ASP A 46 8.10 6.57 7.36
C ASP A 46 8.74 6.09 6.06
N ILE A 47 8.02 6.23 4.96
CA ILE A 47 8.47 5.75 3.64
C ILE A 47 9.55 6.63 2.99
N TYR A 48 9.79 7.85 3.49
CA TYR A 48 10.78 8.78 2.95
C TYR A 48 11.93 9.04 3.90
N GLU A 49 11.86 8.54 5.14
CA GLU A 49 12.94 8.60 6.14
C GLU A 49 13.33 10.04 6.51
N LEU A 50 12.36 10.95 6.49
CA LEU A 50 12.57 12.38 6.81
C LEU A 50 11.95 12.79 8.15
N ASP A 51 11.27 11.86 8.82
CA ASP A 51 10.53 12.04 10.07
C ASP A 51 9.63 13.27 10.05
N LYS A 52 8.80 13.37 9.00
CA LYS A 52 7.79 14.42 8.86
C LYS A 52 6.39 13.82 8.91
N PRO A 53 5.42 14.52 9.53
CA PRO A 53 4.05 14.03 9.66
C PRO A 53 3.31 13.96 8.32
N ALA A 54 3.71 14.80 7.35
CA ALA A 54 3.09 14.84 6.04
C ALA A 54 4.09 15.22 4.94
N TYR A 55 4.00 14.53 3.82
CA TYR A 55 4.69 14.84 2.57
C TYR A 55 3.66 15.23 1.53
N ARG A 56 3.85 16.39 0.90
CA ARG A 56 2.91 16.96 -0.08
C ARG A 56 3.62 17.08 -1.41
N PHE A 57 2.97 16.60 -2.46
CA PHE A 57 3.52 16.57 -3.80
C PHE A 57 2.52 17.17 -4.79
N GLU A 58 3.05 17.96 -5.71
CA GLU A 58 2.38 18.50 -6.88
C GLU A 58 3.31 18.40 -8.10
N ASN A 59 2.76 18.61 -9.30
CA ASN A 59 3.58 18.69 -10.51
C ASN A 59 4.35 20.02 -10.52
N TYR A 60 5.64 19.95 -10.82
CA TYR A 60 6.56 21.07 -10.65
C TYR A 60 7.64 21.10 -11.73
N CYS A 61 7.86 22.26 -12.34
CA CYS A 61 8.97 22.51 -13.25
C CYS A 61 10.22 22.84 -12.42
N ARG A 62 11.22 21.97 -12.49
CA ARG A 62 12.43 22.07 -11.68
C ARG A 62 13.37 23.16 -12.16
N GLU A 63 13.40 23.41 -13.46
CA GLU A 63 14.30 24.36 -14.12
C GLU A 63 13.98 25.81 -13.74
N TYR A 64 12.71 26.11 -13.47
CA TYR A 64 12.21 27.47 -13.22
C TYR A 64 11.47 27.62 -11.88
N GLU A 65 11.57 26.60 -11.02
CA GLU A 65 10.94 26.61 -9.70
C GLU A 65 9.43 26.91 -9.71
N LEU A 66 8.71 26.40 -10.72
CA LEU A 66 7.32 26.77 -11.00
C LEU A 66 6.36 25.59 -10.78
N PRO A 67 5.31 25.75 -9.93
CA PRO A 67 4.25 24.76 -9.84
C PRO A 67 3.43 24.72 -11.14
N PHE A 68 3.08 23.53 -11.59
CA PHE A 68 2.35 23.33 -12.85
C PHE A 68 0.90 23.82 -12.75
N GLY A 69 0.29 23.77 -11.56
CA GLY A 69 -1.03 24.33 -11.30
C GLY A 69 -2.19 23.53 -11.91
N ASP A 70 -2.05 22.21 -12.05
CA ASP A 70 -3.12 21.32 -12.54
C ASP A 70 -4.10 20.86 -11.45
N ASP A 71 -4.04 21.48 -10.28
CA ASP A 71 -4.90 21.18 -9.13
C ASP A 71 -4.89 19.70 -8.68
N SER A 72 -3.82 18.96 -9.00
CA SER A 72 -3.68 17.53 -8.68
C SER A 72 -2.62 17.29 -7.59
N TYR A 73 -3.07 16.92 -6.40
CA TYR A 73 -2.21 16.82 -5.21
C TYR A 73 -2.10 15.39 -4.71
N LYS A 74 -0.90 15.04 -4.22
CA LYS A 74 -0.64 13.76 -3.57
C LYS A 74 -0.12 14.04 -2.17
N VAL A 75 -0.73 13.44 -1.17
CA VAL A 75 -0.37 13.64 0.23
C VAL A 75 -0.06 12.29 0.84
N ILE A 76 1.08 12.19 1.51
CA ILE A 76 1.50 10.99 2.24
C ILE A 76 1.60 11.38 3.70
N LEU A 77 0.74 10.78 4.51
CA LEU A 77 0.65 10.98 5.95
C LEU A 77 1.44 9.87 6.65
N ASN A 78 2.32 10.27 7.56
CA ASN A 78 3.25 9.38 8.24
C ASN A 78 2.87 9.26 9.73
N ALA A 79 2.24 8.15 10.09
CA ALA A 79 1.87 7.87 11.48
C ALA A 79 3.08 7.43 12.35
N ALA A 80 4.20 7.05 11.73
CA ALA A 80 5.45 6.74 12.43
C ALA A 80 6.22 7.97 12.87
N CYS A 81 5.77 9.18 12.51
CA CYS A 81 6.47 10.41 12.89
C CYS A 81 6.64 10.51 14.42
N THR A 82 7.87 10.82 14.84
CA THR A 82 8.26 10.85 16.25
C THR A 82 7.69 12.08 16.94
N GLU A 83 7.81 13.24 16.29
CA GLU A 83 7.42 14.54 16.84
C GLU A 83 6.08 15.01 16.24
N LEU A 84 4.99 14.57 16.86
CA LEU A 84 3.64 15.01 16.51
C LEU A 84 3.20 16.17 17.41
N GLN A 85 2.92 17.33 16.80
CA GLN A 85 2.36 18.49 17.50
C GLN A 85 0.91 18.20 17.95
N ASP A 86 0.46 18.84 19.04
CA ASP A 86 -0.95 18.84 19.48
C ASP A 86 -1.82 19.66 18.53
N THR A 87 -2.03 19.09 17.36
CA THR A 87 -2.89 19.56 16.30
C THR A 87 -3.85 18.44 15.93
N GLU A 88 -4.96 18.75 15.28
CA GLU A 88 -5.92 17.75 14.79
C GLU A 88 -5.23 16.66 13.93
N LEU A 89 -4.31 17.06 13.04
CA LEU A 89 -3.50 16.11 12.27
C LEU A 89 -2.59 15.26 13.15
N GLY A 90 -1.93 15.86 14.15
CA GLY A 90 -1.05 15.12 15.06
C GLY A 90 -1.83 14.11 15.92
N ASN A 91 -3.00 14.50 16.43
CA ASN A 91 -3.92 13.62 17.14
C ASN A 91 -4.41 12.49 16.24
N PHE A 92 -4.79 12.79 15.01
CA PHE A 92 -5.17 11.78 14.02
C PHE A 92 -4.04 10.77 13.75
N LEU A 93 -2.80 11.24 13.54
CA LEU A 93 -1.67 10.35 13.29
C LEU A 93 -1.32 9.49 14.51
N ARG A 94 -1.44 10.04 15.72
CA ARG A 94 -1.32 9.26 16.95
C ARG A 94 -2.39 8.18 17.05
N PHE A 95 -3.64 8.55 16.79
CA PHE A 95 -4.76 7.60 16.76
C PHE A 95 -4.53 6.48 15.74
N VAL A 96 -4.05 6.79 14.53
CA VAL A 96 -3.72 5.77 13.52
C VAL A 96 -2.64 4.82 14.03
N ARG A 97 -1.68 5.30 14.82
CA ARG A 97 -0.58 4.50 15.38
C ARG A 97 -1.01 3.66 16.59
N THR A 98 -1.78 4.22 17.52
CA THR A 98 -2.09 3.58 18.80
C THR A 98 -3.47 2.93 18.85
N GLY A 99 -4.39 3.37 18.00
CA GLY A 99 -5.82 3.01 18.08
C GLY A 99 -6.55 3.67 19.25
N GLU A 100 -5.90 4.58 19.99
CA GLU A 100 -6.47 5.24 21.16
C GLU A 100 -6.91 6.66 20.82
N PRO A 101 -8.20 7.02 21.00
CA PRO A 101 -8.68 8.37 20.76
C PRO A 101 -8.08 9.34 21.79
N MET A 102 -7.70 10.53 21.32
CA MET A 102 -7.03 11.56 22.11
C MET A 102 -7.80 12.89 22.18
N ASP A 103 -8.78 13.07 21.31
CA ASP A 103 -9.60 14.28 21.20
C ASP A 103 -11.01 13.95 20.67
N GLU A 104 -11.87 14.96 20.63
CA GLU A 104 -13.24 14.83 20.13
C GLU A 104 -13.28 14.32 18.69
N PHE A 105 -12.32 14.73 17.85
CA PHE A 105 -12.22 14.29 16.46
C PHE A 105 -11.95 12.77 16.37
N THR A 106 -10.95 12.28 17.09
CA THR A 106 -10.56 10.87 17.09
C THR A 106 -11.58 9.99 17.83
N ASP A 107 -12.28 10.51 18.83
CA ASP A 107 -13.39 9.82 19.49
C ASP A 107 -14.59 9.63 18.55
N ASN A 108 -14.98 10.69 17.83
CA ASN A 108 -15.99 10.60 16.78
C ASN A 108 -15.58 9.62 15.68
N LEU A 109 -14.31 9.66 15.26
CA LEU A 109 -13.79 8.72 14.26
C LEU A 109 -13.84 7.28 14.76
N GLN A 110 -13.48 7.02 16.01
CA GLN A 110 -13.54 5.69 16.62
C GLN A 110 -14.98 5.16 16.68
N ASN A 111 -15.94 6.04 16.99
CA ASN A 111 -17.36 5.71 16.99
C ASN A 111 -17.87 5.35 15.59
N GLU A 112 -17.53 6.15 14.57
CA GLU A 112 -17.87 5.84 13.17
C GLU A 112 -17.22 4.54 12.69
N VAL A 113 -15.94 4.32 13.00
CA VAL A 113 -15.25 3.04 12.71
C VAL A 113 -15.98 1.86 13.36
N ASN A 114 -16.47 2.03 14.60
CA ASN A 114 -17.23 1.00 15.31
C ASN A 114 -18.62 0.75 14.69
N VAL A 115 -19.27 1.78 14.16
CA VAL A 115 -20.54 1.66 13.43
C VAL A 115 -20.32 0.94 12.10
N VAL A 116 -19.27 1.32 11.36
CA VAL A 116 -18.90 0.71 10.07
C VAL A 116 -18.49 -0.75 10.25
N LYS A 117 -17.69 -1.09 11.27
CA LYS A 117 -17.32 -2.49 11.58
C LYS A 117 -18.53 -3.39 11.89
N ARG A 118 -19.64 -2.82 12.37
CA ARG A 118 -20.89 -3.55 12.67
C ARG A 118 -21.83 -3.67 11.47
N ASN A 119 -21.67 -2.82 10.47
CA ASN A 119 -22.44 -2.85 9.23
C ASN A 119 -21.58 -3.50 8.13
N GLU A 120 -21.74 -4.80 7.91
CA GLU A 120 -21.10 -5.58 6.83
C GLU A 120 -21.38 -5.06 5.40
N LYS A 121 -22.10 -3.95 5.24
CA LYS A 121 -22.78 -3.55 4.00
C LYS A 121 -22.23 -2.31 3.31
N TRP A 122 -21.12 -1.75 3.76
CA TRP A 122 -20.47 -0.64 3.04
C TRP A 122 -19.19 -1.12 2.34
N GLU A 123 -19.43 -1.83 1.23
CA GLU A 123 -18.54 -1.92 0.06
C GLU A 123 -18.69 -0.63 -0.78
N VAL A 124 -18.21 0.52 -0.30
CA VAL A 124 -18.04 1.66 -1.21
C VAL A 124 -16.73 1.45 -1.98
N GLU A 125 -16.92 0.81 -3.14
CA GLU A 125 -16.16 0.92 -4.38
C GLU A 125 -14.75 0.31 -4.42
N TYR A 126 -14.72 -1.02 -4.36
CA TYR A 126 -14.39 -1.97 -5.46
C TYR A 126 -13.40 -1.63 -6.59
N MET A 127 -12.49 -0.67 -6.43
CA MET A 127 -11.22 -0.66 -7.19
C MET A 127 -10.06 -1.20 -6.35
N THR A 128 -10.30 -1.36 -5.05
CA THR A 128 -9.35 -1.86 -4.05
C THR A 128 -9.21 -3.38 -4.07
N LEU A 129 -10.25 -4.16 -4.41
CA LEU A 129 -10.19 -5.62 -4.32
C LEU A 129 -9.24 -6.22 -5.37
N LEU A 130 -9.44 -5.92 -6.65
CA LEU A 130 -8.57 -6.42 -7.74
C LEU A 130 -7.10 -5.98 -7.57
N MET A 131 -6.88 -4.78 -7.02
CA MET A 131 -5.53 -4.28 -6.76
C MET A 131 -4.88 -4.97 -5.58
N ARG A 132 -5.62 -5.17 -4.48
CA ARG A 132 -5.18 -5.94 -3.33
C ARG A 132 -4.91 -7.40 -3.69
N ASP A 133 -5.74 -7.99 -4.55
CA ASP A 133 -5.54 -9.34 -5.06
C ASP A 133 -4.28 -9.42 -5.92
N ARG A 134 -4.04 -8.43 -6.80
CA ARG A 134 -2.78 -8.37 -7.56
C ARG A 134 -1.56 -8.17 -6.67
N GLU A 135 -1.65 -7.32 -5.64
CA GLU A 135 -0.57 -7.12 -4.67
C GLU A 135 -0.27 -8.43 -3.91
N LYS A 136 -1.30 -9.11 -3.41
CA LYS A 136 -1.18 -10.43 -2.76
C LYS A 136 -0.62 -11.51 -3.69
N ILE A 137 -1.03 -11.52 -4.96
CA ILE A 137 -0.47 -12.46 -5.96
C ILE A 137 1.02 -12.17 -6.17
N GLU A 138 1.43 -10.91 -6.22
CA GLU A 138 2.84 -10.55 -6.41
C GLU A 138 3.69 -10.83 -5.16
N GLU A 139 3.12 -10.67 -3.96
CA GLU A 139 3.70 -11.10 -2.69
C GLU A 139 3.91 -12.63 -2.68
N GLY A 140 2.86 -13.41 -2.96
CA GLY A 140 2.96 -14.87 -3.04
C GLY A 140 3.98 -15.34 -4.11
N LYS A 141 4.08 -14.64 -5.24
CA LYS A 141 5.14 -14.93 -6.24
C LYS A 141 6.54 -14.63 -5.74
N LYS A 142 6.73 -13.59 -4.92
CA LYS A 142 8.05 -13.26 -4.34
C LYS A 142 8.44 -14.28 -3.28
N GLU A 143 7.50 -14.67 -2.43
CA GLU A 143 7.70 -15.68 -1.39
C GLU A 143 8.03 -17.03 -2.02
N GLY A 144 7.22 -17.53 -2.96
CA GLY A 144 7.50 -18.78 -3.66
C GLY A 144 8.86 -18.79 -4.38
N ARG A 145 9.30 -17.64 -4.94
CA ARG A 145 10.66 -17.52 -5.50
C ARG A 145 11.75 -17.65 -4.45
N LYS A 146 11.57 -17.07 -3.26
CA LYS A 146 12.55 -17.17 -2.15
C LYS A 146 12.61 -18.60 -1.63
N GLU A 147 11.47 -19.22 -1.38
CA GLU A 147 11.37 -20.61 -0.90
C GLU A 147 12.01 -21.57 -1.88
N TYR A 148 11.73 -21.43 -3.18
CA TYR A 148 12.34 -22.26 -4.20
C TYR A 148 13.86 -22.07 -4.29
N GLN A 149 14.37 -20.84 -4.10
CA GLN A 149 15.81 -20.60 -4.01
C GLN A 149 16.44 -21.24 -2.76
N LEU A 150 15.75 -21.23 -1.63
CA LEU A 150 16.20 -21.89 -0.41
C LEU A 150 16.22 -23.42 -0.58
N LEU A 151 15.18 -23.98 -1.22
CA LEU A 151 15.08 -25.39 -1.55
C LEU A 151 16.28 -25.84 -2.41
N LEU A 152 16.56 -25.15 -3.52
CA LEU A 152 17.69 -25.47 -4.39
C LEU A 152 19.07 -25.33 -3.72
N ARG A 153 19.17 -24.57 -2.62
CA ARG A 153 20.39 -24.48 -1.80
C ARG A 153 20.51 -25.61 -0.78
N ALA A 154 19.38 -26.12 -0.29
CA ALA A 154 19.32 -27.18 0.72
C ALA A 154 19.50 -28.58 0.11
N ILE A 155 19.04 -28.79 -1.14
CA ILE A 155 19.12 -30.09 -1.80
C ILE A 155 20.54 -30.34 -2.35
N PRO A 156 21.13 -31.54 -2.14
CA PRO A 156 22.39 -31.93 -2.77
C PRO A 156 22.25 -32.00 -4.30
N ARG A 157 23.16 -31.35 -5.04
CA ARG A 157 23.08 -31.22 -6.52
C ARG A 157 23.07 -32.53 -7.28
N ASP A 158 23.67 -33.58 -6.70
CA ASP A 158 23.81 -34.88 -7.33
C ASP A 158 22.66 -35.84 -6.97
N SER A 159 21.61 -35.34 -6.30
CA SER A 159 20.46 -36.14 -5.86
C SER A 159 19.32 -36.15 -6.88
N ASP A 160 18.52 -37.22 -6.85
CA ASP A 160 17.28 -37.30 -7.62
C ASP A 160 16.31 -36.18 -7.24
N ASP A 161 16.28 -35.79 -5.96
CA ASP A 161 15.48 -34.68 -5.44
C ASP A 161 15.84 -33.34 -6.11
N PHE A 162 17.12 -33.11 -6.47
CA PHE A 162 17.54 -31.90 -7.18
C PHE A 162 17.00 -31.87 -8.61
N THR A 163 17.00 -33.04 -9.27
CA THR A 163 16.46 -33.19 -10.62
C THR A 163 14.94 -33.01 -10.62
N LEU A 164 14.26 -33.57 -9.61
CA LEU A 164 12.83 -33.39 -9.36
C LEU A 164 12.50 -31.91 -9.11
N ALA A 165 13.24 -31.21 -8.25
CA ALA A 165 12.99 -29.79 -7.96
C ALA A 165 13.01 -28.92 -9.24
N LEU A 166 13.86 -29.24 -10.22
CA LEU A 166 13.98 -28.49 -11.48
C LEU A 166 12.89 -28.77 -12.52
N THR A 167 12.19 -29.89 -12.42
CA THR A 167 11.33 -30.41 -13.51
C THR A 167 9.92 -30.79 -13.07
N ALA A 168 9.66 -30.90 -11.78
CA ALA A 168 8.40 -31.36 -11.25
C ALA A 168 7.37 -30.23 -11.13
N GLU A 169 6.10 -30.64 -10.99
CA GLU A 169 4.98 -29.75 -10.74
C GLU A 169 4.94 -29.29 -9.27
N ASP A 170 4.18 -28.21 -9.02
CA ASP A 170 4.13 -27.51 -7.73
C ASP A 170 3.89 -28.46 -6.53
N ALA A 171 2.99 -29.44 -6.65
CA ALA A 171 2.69 -30.38 -5.58
C ALA A 171 3.90 -31.24 -5.14
N VAL A 172 4.81 -31.55 -6.06
CA VAL A 172 6.04 -32.30 -5.76
C VAL A 172 7.09 -31.36 -5.16
N ILE A 173 7.13 -30.11 -5.61
CA ILE A 173 8.00 -29.07 -5.05
C ILE A 173 7.60 -28.80 -3.58
N GLU A 174 6.30 -28.72 -3.27
CA GLU A 174 5.80 -28.56 -1.90
C GLU A 174 6.23 -29.72 -0.99
N ALA A 175 6.10 -30.97 -1.45
CA ALA A 175 6.56 -32.13 -0.68
C ALA A 175 8.09 -32.13 -0.45
N LEU A 176 8.87 -31.62 -1.40
CA LEU A 176 10.31 -31.42 -1.23
C LEU A 176 10.60 -30.28 -0.24
N MET A 177 9.85 -29.18 -0.27
CA MET A 177 9.98 -28.10 0.72
C MET A 177 9.73 -28.59 2.14
N GLU A 178 8.70 -29.42 2.37
CA GLU A 178 8.46 -30.08 3.65
C GLU A 178 9.60 -31.01 4.05
N LYS A 179 10.07 -31.86 3.12
CA LYS A 179 11.18 -32.80 3.36
C LYS A 179 12.46 -32.10 3.82
N TYR A 180 12.73 -30.91 3.30
CA TYR A 180 13.92 -30.11 3.60
C TYR A 180 13.67 -29.00 4.64
N ASN A 181 12.51 -28.99 5.32
CA ASN A 181 12.13 -28.02 6.34
C ASN A 181 12.23 -26.55 5.88
N ILE A 182 11.80 -26.28 4.65
CA ILE A 182 11.67 -24.91 4.11
C ILE A 182 10.26 -24.43 4.49
N PHE A 183 10.14 -23.63 5.56
CA PHE A 183 8.86 -23.04 5.99
C PHE A 183 8.87 -21.53 5.77
N SER A 184 7.71 -20.96 5.40
CA SER A 184 7.46 -19.52 5.49
C SER A 184 7.37 -19.11 6.97
N GLU A 185 8.17 -18.15 7.41
CA GLU A 185 7.92 -17.48 8.70
C GLU A 185 6.57 -16.74 8.63
N GLU A 186 5.61 -17.12 9.47
CA GLU A 186 4.36 -16.39 9.74
C GLU A 186 4.63 -15.06 10.48
#